data_AF-J6IX26-F1
#
_entry.id   AF-J6IX26-F1
#
_cell.length_a   1.000
_cell.length_b   1.000
_cell.length_c   1.000
_cell.angle_alpha   90.00
_cell.angle_beta   90.00
_cell.angle_gamma   90.00
#
_symmetry.space_group_name_H-M   'P 1'
#
loop_
_entity.id
_entity.type
_entity.pdbx_description
1 polymer ?
#
loop_
_entity_poly.entity_id
_entity_poly.type
_entity_poly.pdbx_seq_one_letter_code
_entity_poly.pdbx_strand_id
1 'polypeptide(L)' 'MGGLLAAAPASAQRYGGGPVRYACSDDIATYCAGVPHGNMQARECLEVNRKKLSPECRRALDNTGGGRGMGRNRQGW' A
#
# COMPACT_ATOMS: atom_id res chain seq x y z
N MET A 1 -26.78 0.68 37.40
CA MET A 1 -26.71 1.24 36.03
C MET A 1 -25.30 1.76 35.77
N GLY A 2 -24.40 0.89 35.35
CA GLY A 2 -23.02 1.24 35.00
C GLY A 2 -22.67 0.54 33.69
N GLY A 3 -22.64 1.30 32.61
CA GLY A 3 -22.30 0.81 31.27
C GLY A 3 -20.78 0.71 31.11
N LEU A 4 -20.30 -0.48 30.75
CA LEU A 4 -18.95 -0.68 30.24
C LEU A 4 -19.08 -1.24 28.83
N LEU A 5 -19.25 -0.34 27.86
CA LEU A 5 -19.01 -0.65 26.46
C LEU A 5 -17.50 -0.76 26.28
N ALA A 6 -16.98 -1.98 26.32
CA ALA A 6 -15.60 -2.27 25.93
C ALA A 6 -15.44 -1.90 24.44
N ALA A 7 -14.75 -0.79 24.17
CA ALA A 7 -14.31 -0.45 22.83
C ALA A 7 -13.31 -1.53 22.37
N ALA A 8 -13.73 -2.40 21.45
CA ALA A 8 -12.80 -3.27 20.74
C ALA A 8 -11.79 -2.39 19.98
N PRO A 9 -10.49 -2.76 19.93
CA PRO A 9 -9.56 -2.02 19.09
C PRO A 9 -10.04 -2.19 17.66
N ALA A 10 -10.30 -1.09 16.98
CA ALA A 10 -10.57 -1.08 15.56
C ALA A 10 -9.28 -1.47 14.82
N SER A 11 -8.99 -2.77 14.75
CA SER A 11 -8.07 -3.36 13.78
C SER A 11 -8.65 -3.33 12.36
N ALA A 12 -9.41 -2.27 12.05
CA ALA A 12 -9.87 -1.94 10.71
C ALA A 12 -8.92 -0.94 10.02
N GLN A 13 -8.00 -0.31 10.76
CA GLN A 13 -7.04 0.64 10.18
C GLN A 13 -5.87 -0.08 9.45
N ARG A 14 -6.16 -1.11 8.65
CA ARG A 14 -5.19 -1.63 7.66
C ARG A 14 -5.74 -1.67 6.25
N TYR A 15 -7.00 -1.31 6.04
CA TYR A 15 -7.59 -1.28 4.71
C TYR A 15 -7.74 0.16 4.23
N GLY A 16 -6.66 0.68 3.66
CA GLY A 16 -6.67 2.04 3.11
C GLY A 16 -5.43 2.31 2.30
N GLY A 17 -5.15 1.45 1.31
CA GLY A 17 -4.10 1.63 0.33
C GLY A 17 -2.69 1.72 0.89
N GLY A 18 -1.94 0.62 0.86
CA GLY A 18 -0.51 0.66 1.18
C GLY A 18 0.25 1.71 0.35
N PRO A 19 1.45 2.13 0.77
CA PRO A 19 2.21 3.24 0.16
C PRO A 19 2.39 3.10 -1.36
N VAL A 20 2.36 1.89 -1.91
CA VAL A 20 2.33 1.63 -3.36
C VAL A 20 1.10 2.22 -4.03
N ARG A 21 -0.11 2.08 -3.46
CA ARG A 21 -1.33 2.61 -4.08
C ARG A 21 -1.26 4.13 -4.27
N TYR A 22 -0.74 4.83 -3.27
CA TYR A 22 -0.61 6.29 -3.30
C TYR A 22 0.55 6.74 -4.19
N ALA A 23 1.74 6.19 -3.97
CA ALA A 23 2.95 6.60 -4.70
C ALA A 23 2.92 6.22 -6.18
N CYS A 24 2.16 5.19 -6.56
CA CYS A 24 2.07 4.71 -7.93
C CYS A 24 0.77 5.10 -8.63
N SER A 25 -0.07 5.97 -8.07
CA SER A 25 -1.40 6.24 -8.63
C SER A 25 -1.31 6.77 -10.07
N ASP A 26 -0.47 7.77 -10.32
CA ASP A 26 -0.27 8.36 -11.65
C ASP A 26 0.40 7.39 -12.62
N ASP A 27 1.37 6.61 -12.13
CA ASP A 27 2.03 5.58 -12.92
C ASP A 27 1.07 4.45 -13.30
N ILE A 28 0.15 4.06 -12.40
CA ILE A 28 -0.89 3.08 -12.70
C ILE A 28 -1.84 3.65 -13.74
N ALA A 29 -2.27 4.90 -13.61
CA ALA A 29 -3.15 5.53 -14.60
C ALA A 29 -2.49 5.65 -15.98
N THR A 30 -1.17 5.88 -16.02
CA THR A 30 -0.41 6.10 -17.26
C THR A 30 0.00 4.79 -17.94
N TYR A 31 0.56 3.84 -17.18
CA TYR A 31 1.17 2.62 -17.71
C TYR A 31 0.31 1.36 -17.51
N CYS A 32 -0.66 1.41 -16.60
CA CYS A 32 -1.50 0.29 -16.18
C CYS A 32 -3.00 0.62 -16.24
N ALA A 33 -3.40 1.47 -17.19
CA ALA A 33 -4.79 1.84 -17.40
C ALA A 33 -5.68 0.59 -17.50
N GLY A 34 -6.69 0.50 -16.64
CA GLY A 34 -7.60 -0.66 -16.56
C GLY A 34 -7.23 -1.70 -15.49
N VAL A 35 -6.10 -1.57 -14.80
CA VAL A 35 -5.78 -2.44 -13.67
C VAL A 35 -6.37 -1.86 -12.37
N PRO A 36 -7.25 -2.59 -11.67
CA PRO A 36 -7.81 -2.09 -10.41
C PRO A 36 -6.69 -1.90 -9.38
N HIS A 37 -6.65 -0.69 -8.80
CA HIS A 37 -5.62 -0.34 -7.83
C HIS A 37 -5.56 -1.38 -6.70
N GLY A 38 -4.33 -1.62 -6.24
CA GLY A 38 -3.89 -2.48 -5.13
C GLY A 38 -4.55 -3.84 -4.96
N ASN A 39 -4.85 -4.49 -6.07
CA ASN A 39 -4.70 -5.93 -6.17
C ASN A 39 -3.27 -6.28 -6.59
N MET A 40 -2.93 -7.57 -6.56
CA MET A 40 -1.64 -8.07 -7.07
C MET A 40 -1.39 -7.67 -8.53
N GLN A 41 -2.45 -7.57 -9.36
CA GLN A 41 -2.33 -7.17 -10.76
C GLN A 41 -1.72 -5.76 -10.94
N ALA A 42 -2.06 -4.81 -10.05
CA ALA A 42 -1.48 -3.47 -10.10
C ALA A 42 0.02 -3.52 -9.85
N ARG A 43 0.44 -4.33 -8.87
CA ARG A 43 1.86 -4.52 -8.57
C ARG A 43 2.58 -5.21 -9.73
N GLU A 44 2.00 -6.22 -10.34
CA GLU A 44 2.60 -6.92 -11.48
C GLU A 44 2.79 -5.99 -12.69
N CYS A 45 1.76 -5.21 -13.03
CA CYS A 45 1.88 -4.24 -14.12
C CYS A 45 2.96 -3.19 -13.85
N LEU A 46 3.06 -2.73 -12.60
CA LEU A 46 4.11 -1.82 -12.17
C LEU A 46 5.50 -2.48 -12.27
N GLU A 47 5.67 -3.72 -11.84
CA GLU A 47 6.95 -4.45 -11.94
C GLU A 47 7.40 -4.61 -13.40
N VAL A 48 6.48 -4.91 -14.32
CA VAL A 48 6.76 -4.96 -15.78
C VAL A 48 7.18 -3.59 -16.32
N ASN A 49 6.55 -2.52 -15.84
CA ASN A 49 6.84 -1.16 -16.26
C ASN A 49 7.88 -0.45 -15.38
N ARG A 50 8.58 -1.16 -14.47
CA ARG A 50 9.40 -0.57 -13.39
C ARG A 50 10.38 0.50 -13.88
N LYS A 51 10.96 0.32 -15.08
CA LYS A 51 11.91 1.27 -15.68
C LYS A 51 11.29 2.60 -16.13
N LYS A 52 9.98 2.61 -16.38
CA LYS A 52 9.20 3.78 -16.83
C LYS A 52 8.54 4.53 -15.69
N LEU A 53 8.42 3.90 -14.52
CA LEU A 53 7.74 4.48 -13.38
C LEU A 53 8.52 5.63 -12.75
N SER A 54 7.80 6.51 -12.07
CA SER A 54 8.37 7.53 -11.20
C SER A 54 9.36 6.94 -10.17
N PRO A 55 10.38 7.71 -9.74
CA PRO A 55 11.26 7.32 -8.65
C PRO A 55 10.50 7.01 -7.35
N GLU A 56 9.44 7.76 -7.03
CA GLU A 56 8.61 7.50 -5.86
C GLU A 56 7.93 6.14 -5.92
N CYS A 57 7.31 5.79 -7.04
CA CYS A 57 6.62 4.51 -7.18
C CYS A 57 7.60 3.33 -7.10
N ARG A 58 8.76 3.42 -7.76
CA ARG A 58 9.81 2.39 -7.64
C ARG A 58 10.23 2.16 -6.20
N ARG A 59 10.48 3.23 -5.46
CA ARG A 59 10.83 3.17 -4.04
C ARG A 59 9.70 2.57 -3.20
N ALA A 60 8.44 2.87 -3.51
CA ALA A 60 7.31 2.28 -2.82
C ALA A 60 7.19 0.76 -3.08
N LEU A 61 7.41 0.31 -4.31
CA LEU A 61 7.44 -1.11 -4.68
C LEU A 61 8.54 -1.85 -3.93
N ASP A 62 9.75 -1.29 -3.89
CA ASP A 62 10.91 -1.88 -3.20
C ASP A 62 10.66 -2.02 -1.68
N ASN A 63 9.99 -1.03 -1.08
CA ASN A 63 9.69 -1.02 0.36
C ASN A 63 8.48 -1.89 0.76
N THR A 64 7.64 -2.31 -0.19
CA THR A 64 6.35 -2.98 0.10
C THR A 64 6.31 -4.46 -0.34
N GLY A 65 7.37 -4.98 -0.97
CA GLY A 65 7.40 -6.35 -1.50
C GLY A 65 7.12 -7.49 -0.50
N GLY A 66 6.23 -8.42 -0.90
CA GLY A 66 6.20 -9.87 -0.62
C GLY A 66 6.07 -10.39 0.81
N GLY A 67 6.07 -9.54 1.84
CA GLY A 67 6.05 -10.02 3.23
C GLY A 67 6.46 -9.00 4.29
N ARG A 68 6.79 -7.76 3.89
CA ARG A 68 7.24 -6.70 4.81
C ARG A 68 6.12 -5.74 5.26
N GLY A 69 4.87 -6.21 5.24
CA GLY A 69 3.70 -5.49 5.75
C GLY A 69 3.33 -5.81 7.20
N MET A 70 4.15 -6.60 7.91
CA MET A 70 3.95 -6.92 9.32
C MET A 70 4.91 -6.11 10.20
N GLY A 71 4.50 -4.87 10.46
CA GLY A 71 4.80 -4.06 11.66
C GLY A 71 6.25 -3.86 12.07
N ARG A 72 6.83 -2.67 11.80
CA ARG A 72 7.89 -2.08 12.64
C ARG A 72 7.85 -0.55 12.63
N ASN A 73 7.10 0.03 13.56
CA ASN A 73 7.49 1.28 14.23
C ASN A 73 7.14 1.21 15.74
N ARG A 74 7.71 0.20 16.40
CA ARG A 74 8.43 0.50 17.64
C ARG A 74 9.74 1.20 17.20
N GLN A 75 10.02 2.32 17.87
CA GLN A 75 11.19 3.22 17.84
C GLN A 75 11.45 4.17 16.65
N GLY A 76 11.31 5.47 16.95
CA GLY A 76 11.91 6.56 16.17
C GLY A 76 11.48 7.99 16.48
N TRP A 77 11.24 8.39 17.74
CA TRP A 77 11.63 9.65 18.41
C TRP A 77 10.98 9.73 19.80
#